data_AF-A0A0W0TV35-F1
#
_entry.id   AF-A0A0W0TV35-F1
#
_cell.length_a   1.000
_cell.length_b   1.000
_cell.length_c   1.000
_cell.angle_alpha   90.00
_cell.angle_beta   90.00
_cell.angle_gamma   90.00
#
_symmetry.space_group_name_H-M   'P 1'
#
loop_
_entity.id
_entity.type
_entity.pdbx_description
1 polymer ?
#
loop_
_entity_poly.entity_id
_entity_poly.type
_entity_poly.pdbx_seq_one_letter_code
_entity_poly.pdbx_strand_id
1 'polypeptide(L)'
;MPAHRVDTTNESRHNVKTNAVTSMGITPYQETEGEEYMNDKQKAHMETILLAWRQSLMEEVDRTVTHMKDEAANFPDPSDRATQEEEFSVELRTRDRERKLIKKIEDALERLRDDDFGYCEACGIEIGLRRLEARPTATLCIDCKTLSEIKERQNQGG
;
A
#
# COMPACT_ATOMS: atom_id res chain seq x y z
N MET A 1 12.71 42.01 41.86
CA MET A 1 11.64 41.04 41.53
C MET A 1 11.73 40.75 40.04
N PRO A 2 11.98 39.49 39.63
CA PRO A 2 12.41 39.15 38.27
C PRO A 2 11.25 38.98 37.29
N ALA A 3 11.52 39.34 36.04
CA ALA A 3 10.63 39.18 34.89
C ALA A 3 10.44 37.70 34.53
N HIS A 4 9.19 37.25 34.45
CA HIS A 4 8.86 35.92 33.93
C HIS A 4 8.87 35.97 32.40
N ARG A 5 9.90 35.32 31.84
CA ARG A 5 10.09 34.96 30.45
C ARG A 5 9.00 33.96 30.04
N VAL A 6 8.21 34.28 29.02
CA VAL A 6 7.28 33.33 28.40
C VAL A 6 8.10 32.58 27.35
N ASP A 7 8.51 31.35 27.66
CA ASP A 7 9.22 30.51 26.69
C ASP A 7 8.22 29.89 25.70
N THR A 8 8.39 30.30 24.45
CA THR A 8 7.76 29.72 23.27
C THR A 8 8.45 28.41 22.90
N THR A 9 7.74 27.28 22.99
CA THR A 9 8.11 26.03 22.29
C THR A 9 6.83 25.52 21.62
N ASN A 10 6.54 25.95 20.40
CA ASN A 10 6.87 25.29 19.12
C ASN A 10 6.50 23.79 19.08
N GLU A 11 5.20 23.50 19.15
CA GLU A 11 4.63 22.20 18.75
C GLU A 11 4.77 22.05 17.22
N SER A 12 5.85 21.39 16.82
CA SER A 12 6.11 21.05 15.43
C SER A 12 5.22 19.89 14.99
N ARG A 13 4.18 20.29 14.26
CA ARG A 13 3.30 19.53 13.36
C ARG A 13 3.94 18.27 12.77
N HIS A 14 3.50 17.10 13.20
CA HIS A 14 3.71 15.86 12.45
C HIS A 14 2.44 15.54 11.64
N ASN A 15 2.47 15.96 10.38
CA ASN A 15 1.45 15.65 9.38
C ASN A 15 1.62 14.20 8.93
N VAL A 16 0.97 13.26 9.63
CA VAL A 16 0.96 11.84 9.27
C VAL A 16 0.11 11.67 8.01
N LYS A 17 0.75 11.69 6.84
CA LYS A 17 0.14 11.23 5.59
C LYS A 17 -0.14 9.74 5.75
N THR A 18 -1.38 9.35 5.49
CA THR A 18 -1.89 7.97 5.58
C THR A 18 -1.05 7.00 4.76
N ASN A 19 -0.25 6.19 5.45
CA ASN A 19 0.60 5.14 4.88
C ASN A 19 -0.01 3.76 5.16
N ALA A 20 0.23 2.78 4.28
CA ALA A 20 -0.26 1.40 4.43
C ALA A 20 0.05 0.80 5.83
N VAL A 21 1.25 1.09 6.35
CA VAL A 21 1.69 0.73 7.71
C VAL A 21 0.75 1.27 8.79
N THR A 22 0.38 2.55 8.70
CA THR A 22 -0.47 3.22 9.70
C THR A 22 -1.92 2.76 9.63
N SER A 23 -2.45 2.46 8.43
CA SER A 23 -3.81 1.94 8.29
C SER A 23 -4.00 0.55 8.90
N MET A 24 -2.93 -0.25 8.99
CA MET A 24 -2.95 -1.60 9.59
C MET A 24 -2.56 -1.60 11.08
N GLY A 25 -2.39 -0.43 11.70
CA GLY A 25 -1.98 -0.33 13.11
C GLY A 25 -0.54 -0.77 13.39
N ILE A 26 0.29 -0.91 12.34
CA ILE A 26 1.69 -1.27 12.47
C ILE A 26 2.49 0.01 12.75
N THR A 27 3.42 -0.04 13.69
CA THR A 27 4.31 1.09 13.98
C THR A 27 5.42 1.16 12.92
N PRO A 28 5.71 2.34 12.34
CA PRO A 28 6.81 2.48 11.40
C PRO A 28 8.16 2.11 12.02
N TYR A 29 9.02 1.45 11.25
CA TYR A 29 10.39 1.09 11.63
C TYR A 29 11.19 2.31 12.05
N GLN A 30 12.10 2.10 13.00
CA GLN A 30 13.04 3.09 13.49
C GLN A 30 14.45 2.60 13.18
N GLU A 31 15.03 3.15 12.12
CA GLU A 31 16.39 2.83 11.68
C GLU A 31 17.41 3.26 12.74
N THR A 32 18.40 2.41 12.98
CA THR A 32 19.54 2.72 13.85
C THR A 32 20.74 3.19 13.03
N GLU A 33 21.59 4.03 13.64
CA GLU A 33 22.76 4.56 12.93
C GLU A 33 23.73 3.44 12.54
N GLY A 34 24.12 3.39 11.26
CA GLY A 34 25.03 2.38 10.72
C GLY A 34 24.41 0.99 10.53
N GLU A 35 23.08 0.89 10.61
CA GLU A 35 22.35 -0.34 10.33
C GLU A 35 22.45 -0.75 8.86
N GLU A 36 22.76 -2.03 8.60
CA GLU A 36 22.82 -2.57 7.25
C GLU A 36 21.41 -2.63 6.63
N TYR A 37 21.30 -2.18 5.39
CA TYR A 37 20.07 -2.19 4.63
C TYR A 37 19.58 -3.63 4.37
N MET A 38 18.27 -3.85 4.53
CA MET A 38 17.62 -5.16 4.39
C MET A 38 18.24 -6.27 5.25
N ASN A 39 18.65 -5.93 6.47
CA ASN A 39 18.95 -6.93 7.49
C ASN A 39 17.67 -7.69 7.94
N ASP A 40 17.87 -8.74 8.74
CA ASP A 40 16.81 -9.62 9.24
C ASP A 40 15.65 -8.87 9.95
N LYS A 41 15.93 -7.78 10.67
CA LYS A 41 14.90 -6.99 11.37
C LYS A 41 14.06 -6.19 10.38
N GLN A 42 14.70 -5.57 9.39
CA GLN A 42 13.99 -4.84 8.33
C GLN A 42 13.15 -5.81 7.49
N LYS A 43 13.71 -6.98 7.12
CA LYS A 43 12.97 -8.03 6.41
C LYS A 43 11.76 -8.52 7.21
N ALA A 44 11.93 -8.85 8.49
CA ALA A 44 10.82 -9.27 9.35
C ALA A 44 9.73 -8.18 9.49
N HIS A 45 10.12 -6.91 9.53
CA HIS A 45 9.17 -5.80 9.55
C HIS A 45 8.37 -5.71 8.24
N MET A 46 9.05 -5.82 7.09
CA MET A 46 8.40 -5.83 5.77
C MET A 46 7.49 -7.04 5.59
N GLU A 47 7.91 -8.22 6.05
CA GLU A 47 7.09 -9.44 6.04
C GLU A 47 5.79 -9.25 6.83
N THR A 48 5.89 -8.68 8.04
CA THR A 48 4.71 -8.39 8.88
C THR A 48 3.72 -7.48 8.15
N ILE A 49 4.20 -6.43 7.50
CA ILE A 49 3.37 -5.49 6.73
C ILE A 49 2.70 -6.21 5.54
N LEU A 50 3.48 -6.96 4.76
CA LEU A 50 2.98 -7.68 3.57
C LEU A 50 1.92 -8.72 3.95
N LEU A 51 2.16 -9.51 5.01
CA LEU A 51 1.22 -10.53 5.49
C LEU A 51 -0.08 -9.90 6.02
N ALA A 52 0.03 -8.85 6.85
CA ALA A 52 -1.14 -8.14 7.36
C ALA A 52 -1.97 -7.55 6.21
N TRP A 53 -1.31 -6.97 5.21
CA TRP A 53 -1.99 -6.39 4.07
C TRP A 53 -2.67 -7.45 3.20
N ARG A 54 -1.99 -8.57 2.94
CA ARG A 54 -2.57 -9.72 2.22
C ARG A 54 -3.84 -10.20 2.92
N GLN A 55 -3.78 -10.37 4.24
CA GLN A 55 -4.92 -10.84 5.04
C GLN A 55 -6.10 -9.88 4.95
N SER A 56 -5.87 -8.57 5.11
CA SER A 56 -6.92 -7.55 4.98
C SER A 56 -7.60 -7.57 3.60
N LEU A 57 -6.82 -7.69 2.52
CA LEU A 57 -7.37 -7.76 1.16
C LEU A 57 -8.15 -9.05 0.93
N MET A 58 -7.71 -10.19 1.49
CA MET A 58 -8.47 -11.44 1.39
C MET A 58 -9.81 -11.33 2.11
N GLU A 59 -9.84 -10.72 3.29
CA GLU A 59 -11.07 -10.45 4.04
C GLU A 59 -12.01 -9.47 3.32
N GLU A 60 -11.47 -8.47 2.61
CA GLU A 60 -12.25 -7.59 1.74
C GLU A 60 -12.90 -8.35 0.59
N VAL A 61 -12.11 -9.15 -0.14
CA VAL A 61 -12.60 -9.97 -1.26
C VAL A 61 -13.71 -10.93 -0.80
N ASP A 62 -13.55 -11.60 0.34
CA ASP A 62 -14.54 -12.55 0.86
C ASP A 62 -15.84 -11.86 1.30
N ARG A 63 -15.74 -10.66 1.91
CA ARG A 63 -16.90 -9.84 2.26
C ARG A 63 -17.68 -9.41 1.03
N THR A 64 -17.01 -8.87 0.01
CA THR A 64 -17.67 -8.44 -1.23
C THR A 64 -18.32 -9.62 -1.96
N VAL A 65 -17.67 -10.79 -2.00
CA VAL A 65 -18.27 -12.00 -2.60
C VAL A 65 -19.55 -12.42 -1.86
N THR A 66 -19.58 -12.29 -0.54
CA THR A 66 -20.78 -12.60 0.25
C THR A 66 -21.89 -11.60 -0.04
N HIS A 67 -21.56 -10.29 -0.02
CA HIS A 67 -22.50 -9.21 -0.36
C HIS A 67 -23.15 -9.40 -1.73
N MET A 68 -22.35 -9.62 -2.77
CA MET A 68 -22.84 -9.87 -4.13
C MET A 68 -23.78 -11.07 -4.22
N LYS A 69 -23.54 -12.13 -3.44
CA LYS A 69 -24.40 -13.33 -3.44
C LYS A 69 -25.75 -13.03 -2.79
N ASP A 70 -25.74 -12.30 -1.69
CA ASP A 70 -26.95 -11.92 -0.96
C ASP A 70 -27.82 -10.97 -1.80
N GLU A 71 -27.20 -9.99 -2.46
CA GLU A 71 -27.89 -9.07 -3.37
C GLU A 71 -28.44 -9.79 -4.62
N ALA A 72 -27.70 -10.76 -5.18
CA ALA A 72 -28.16 -11.54 -6.32
C ALA A 72 -29.31 -12.50 -5.98
N ALA A 73 -29.45 -12.89 -4.71
CA ALA A 73 -30.57 -13.70 -4.22
C ALA A 73 -31.86 -12.88 -4.05
N ASN A 74 -31.75 -11.55 -3.96
CA ASN A 74 -32.89 -10.65 -3.89
C ASN A 74 -33.31 -10.22 -5.30
N PHE A 75 -34.57 -10.43 -5.67
CA PHE A 75 -35.11 -10.01 -6.97
C PHE A 75 -35.47 -8.52 -6.91
N PRO A 76 -34.68 -7.62 -7.52
CA PRO A 76 -35.03 -6.20 -7.55
C PRO A 76 -36.29 -5.99 -8.39
N ASP A 77 -37.02 -4.93 -8.09
CA ASP A 77 -38.07 -4.48 -8.99
C ASP A 77 -37.49 -3.95 -10.32
N PRO A 78 -38.30 -3.78 -11.37
CA PRO A 78 -37.79 -3.30 -12.66
C PRO A 78 -37.17 -1.90 -12.62
N SER A 79 -37.50 -1.07 -11.62
CA SER A 79 -36.96 0.27 -11.45
C SER A 79 -35.55 0.23 -10.85
N ASP A 80 -35.30 -0.70 -9.94
CA ASP A 80 -34.03 -0.82 -9.21
C ASP A 80 -32.99 -1.72 -9.89
N ARG A 81 -33.42 -2.53 -10.89
CA ARG A 81 -32.51 -3.44 -11.61
C ARG A 81 -31.31 -2.73 -12.23
N ALA A 82 -31.51 -1.56 -12.84
CA ALA A 82 -30.42 -0.82 -13.48
C ALA A 82 -29.37 -0.37 -12.46
N THR A 83 -29.80 0.08 -11.28
CA THR A 83 -28.93 0.50 -10.19
C THR A 83 -28.11 -0.68 -9.65
N GLN A 84 -28.77 -1.82 -9.38
CA GLN A 84 -28.08 -3.02 -8.89
C GLN A 84 -27.02 -3.53 -9.89
N GLU A 85 -27.33 -3.53 -11.19
CA GLU A 85 -26.37 -3.95 -12.22
C GLU A 85 -25.13 -3.03 -12.27
N GLU A 86 -25.32 -1.72 -12.05
CA GLU A 86 -24.21 -0.76 -11.98
C GLU A 86 -23.34 -1.00 -10.72
N GLU A 87 -23.97 -1.20 -9.56
CA GLU A 87 -23.29 -1.51 -8.31
C GLU A 87 -22.45 -2.79 -8.43
N PHE A 88 -23.02 -3.87 -8.98
CA PHE A 88 -22.28 -5.11 -9.25
C PHE A 88 -21.08 -4.90 -10.17
N SER A 89 -21.23 -4.10 -11.22
CA SER A 89 -20.15 -3.79 -12.15
C SER A 89 -18.98 -3.07 -11.46
N VAL A 90 -19.29 -2.15 -10.53
CA VAL A 90 -18.29 -1.46 -9.72
C VAL A 90 -17.60 -2.42 -8.77
N GLU A 91 -18.34 -3.25 -8.04
CA GLU A 91 -17.79 -4.23 -7.10
C GLU A 91 -16.87 -5.25 -7.78
N LEU A 92 -17.28 -5.78 -8.94
CA LEU A 92 -16.47 -6.72 -9.73
C LEU A 92 -15.12 -6.11 -10.12
N ARG A 93 -15.11 -4.85 -10.57
CA ARG A 93 -13.89 -4.14 -10.96
C ARG A 93 -12.97 -3.90 -9.76
N THR A 94 -13.53 -3.57 -8.60
CA THR A 94 -12.76 -3.39 -7.36
C THR A 94 -12.12 -4.71 -6.94
N ARG A 95 -12.89 -5.79 -6.89
CA ARG A 95 -12.40 -7.14 -6.55
C ARG A 95 -11.28 -7.60 -7.48
N ASP A 96 -11.40 -7.34 -8.78
CA ASP A 96 -10.35 -7.71 -9.74
C ASP A 96 -9.05 -6.93 -9.51
N ARG A 97 -9.12 -5.68 -9.01
CA ARG A 97 -7.94 -4.90 -8.61
C ARG A 97 -7.33 -5.45 -7.33
N GLU A 98 -8.14 -5.79 -6.33
CA GLU A 98 -7.69 -6.40 -5.07
C GLU A 98 -7.00 -7.74 -5.31
N ARG A 99 -7.59 -8.62 -6.13
CA ARG A 99 -6.97 -9.90 -6.53
C ARG A 99 -5.62 -9.71 -7.22
N LYS A 100 -5.50 -8.74 -8.11
CA LYS A 100 -4.21 -8.41 -8.75
C LYS A 100 -3.21 -7.85 -7.74
N LEU A 101 -3.67 -7.12 -6.73
CA LEU A 101 -2.82 -6.59 -5.68
C LEU A 101 -2.33 -7.68 -4.72
N ILE A 102 -3.19 -8.64 -4.35
CA ILE A 102 -2.81 -9.83 -3.58
C ILE A 102 -1.67 -10.56 -4.26
N LYS A 103 -1.76 -10.80 -5.58
CA LYS A 103 -0.66 -11.42 -6.34
C LYS A 103 0.64 -10.63 -6.24
N LYS A 104 0.59 -9.30 -6.35
CA LYS A 104 1.79 -8.45 -6.19
C LYS A 104 2.40 -8.52 -4.79
N ILE A 105 1.57 -8.74 -3.76
CA ILE A 105 2.02 -8.93 -2.38
C ILE A 105 2.68 -10.31 -2.23
N GLU A 106 2.12 -11.34 -2.85
CA GLU A 106 2.73 -12.68 -2.92
C GLU A 106 4.09 -12.64 -3.63
N ASP A 107 4.19 -11.97 -4.78
CA ASP A 107 5.45 -11.77 -5.50
C ASP A 107 6.48 -10.99 -4.64
N ALA A 108 6.02 -10.01 -3.86
CA ALA A 108 6.88 -9.26 -2.95
C ALA A 108 7.38 -10.12 -1.78
N LEU A 109 6.53 -10.99 -1.22
CA LEU A 109 6.90 -11.96 -0.20
C LEU A 109 7.91 -12.99 -0.73
N GLU A 110 7.79 -13.41 -1.98
CA GLU A 110 8.75 -14.30 -2.64
C GLU A 110 10.12 -13.62 -2.77
N ARG A 111 10.17 -12.41 -3.33
CA ARG A 111 11.43 -11.62 -3.41
C ARG A 111 12.06 -11.38 -2.04
N LEU A 112 11.26 -11.24 -0.99
CA LEU A 112 11.76 -11.08 0.37
C LEU A 112 12.46 -12.35 0.89
N ARG A 113 12.00 -13.53 0.48
CA ARG A 113 12.65 -14.82 0.82
C ARG A 113 13.91 -15.06 0.00
N ASP A 114 13.93 -14.57 -1.23
CA ASP A 114 15.04 -14.75 -2.18
C ASP A 114 16.12 -13.65 -2.03
N ASP A 115 16.03 -12.80 -1.02
CA ASP A 115 16.94 -11.68 -0.77
C ASP A 115 17.03 -10.62 -1.90
N ASP A 116 16.00 -10.55 -2.76
CA ASP A 116 15.88 -9.58 -3.87
C ASP A 116 14.85 -8.46 -3.58
N PHE A 117 14.42 -8.34 -2.31
CA PHE A 117 13.49 -7.30 -1.90
C PHE A 117 14.21 -6.01 -1.50
N GLY A 118 13.60 -4.87 -1.84
CA GLY A 118 14.08 -3.55 -1.45
C GLY A 118 14.93 -2.84 -2.50
N TYR A 119 15.34 -3.51 -3.57
CA TYR A 119 16.15 -2.90 -4.63
C TYR A 119 15.32 -2.53 -5.86
N CYS A 120 15.76 -1.50 -6.57
CA CYS A 120 15.12 -1.05 -7.80
C CYS A 120 15.42 -2.02 -8.95
N GLU A 121 14.39 -2.62 -9.55
CA GLU A 121 14.53 -3.55 -10.69
C GLU A 121 15.19 -2.89 -11.92
N ALA A 122 15.14 -1.56 -12.06
CA ALA A 122 15.68 -0.86 -13.21
C ALA A 122 17.15 -0.42 -13.07
N CYS A 123 17.62 -0.14 -11.85
CA CYS A 123 18.96 0.39 -11.64
C CYS A 123 19.73 -0.22 -10.46
N GLY A 124 19.13 -1.15 -9.73
CA GLY A 124 19.75 -1.88 -8.62
C GLY A 124 19.93 -1.09 -7.32
N ILE A 125 19.58 0.21 -7.29
CA ILE A 125 19.74 1.01 -6.07
C ILE A 125 18.68 0.67 -5.03
N GLU A 126 18.99 0.93 -3.76
CA GLU A 126 18.08 0.76 -2.64
C GLU A 126 16.82 1.63 -2.79
N ILE A 127 15.68 1.04 -2.48
CA ILE A 127 14.40 1.74 -2.32
C ILE A 127 14.29 2.11 -0.85
N GLY A 128 14.21 3.40 -0.55
CA GLY A 128 14.16 3.88 0.84
C GLY A 128 13.08 3.19 1.69
N LEU A 129 13.43 2.81 2.91
CA LEU A 129 12.58 2.00 3.79
C LEU A 129 11.21 2.64 4.04
N ARG A 130 11.16 3.95 4.30
CA ARG A 130 9.90 4.72 4.42
C ARG A 130 8.99 4.60 3.19
N ARG A 131 9.58 4.47 2.00
CA ARG A 131 8.81 4.29 0.75
C ARG A 131 8.26 2.88 0.66
N LEU A 132 9.02 1.87 1.06
CA LEU A 132 8.56 0.49 1.12
C LEU A 132 7.47 0.32 2.18
N GLU A 133 7.58 0.97 3.33
CA GLU A 133 6.49 1.07 4.31
C GLU A 133 5.22 1.65 3.67
N ALA A 134 5.33 2.79 2.99
CA ALA A 134 4.17 3.40 2.35
C ALA A 134 3.58 2.53 1.22
N ARG A 135 4.43 1.82 0.47
CA ARG A 135 4.04 0.98 -0.66
C ARG A 135 4.97 -0.24 -0.77
N PRO A 136 4.67 -1.35 -0.08
CA PRO A 136 5.61 -2.47 0.06
C PRO A 136 5.72 -3.34 -1.20
N THR A 137 4.80 -3.19 -2.16
CA THR A 137 4.88 -3.84 -3.48
C THR A 137 5.65 -3.00 -4.51
N ALA A 138 6.31 -1.91 -4.11
CA ALA A 138 7.01 -1.07 -5.07
C ALA A 138 8.32 -1.72 -5.52
N THR A 139 8.56 -1.73 -6.83
CA THR A 139 9.74 -2.40 -7.44
C THR A 139 10.76 -1.45 -8.05
N LEU A 140 10.42 -0.17 -8.19
CA LEU A 140 11.29 0.87 -8.73
C LEU A 140 11.62 1.90 -7.65
N CYS A 141 12.79 2.53 -7.70
CA CYS A 141 13.09 3.73 -6.93
C CYS A 141 12.25 4.94 -7.39
N ILE A 142 12.31 6.05 -6.66
CA ILE A 142 11.53 7.25 -6.98
C ILE A 142 11.90 7.83 -8.37
N ASP A 143 13.19 7.85 -8.70
CA ASP A 143 13.70 8.43 -9.94
C ASP A 143 13.26 7.61 -11.16
N CYS A 144 13.50 6.29 -11.12
CA CYS A 144 13.06 5.37 -12.17
C CYS A 144 11.53 5.37 -12.31
N LYS A 145 10.79 5.47 -11.21
CA LYS A 145 9.32 5.54 -11.29
C LYS A 145 8.85 6.84 -11.94
N THR A 146 9.47 7.97 -11.59
CA THR A 146 9.17 9.28 -12.18
C THR A 146 9.46 9.30 -13.67
N LEU A 147 10.60 8.73 -14.08
CA LEU A 147 10.97 8.59 -15.49
C LEU A 147 9.94 7.74 -16.27
N SER A 148 9.52 6.60 -15.71
CA SER A 148 8.47 5.75 -16.31
C SER A 148 7.17 6.53 -16.53
N GLU A 149 6.74 7.30 -15.54
CA GLU A 149 5.49 8.09 -15.63
C GLU A 149 5.58 9.25 -16.64
N ILE A 150 6.76 9.87 -16.81
CA ILE A 150 6.98 10.85 -17.88
C ILE A 150 6.87 10.18 -19.25
N LYS A 151 7.51 9.03 -19.44
CA LYS A 151 7.49 8.28 -20.70
C LYS A 151 6.08 7.78 -21.04
N GLU A 152 5.34 7.27 -20.06
CA GLU A 152 3.94 6.85 -20.23
C GLU A 152 3.05 8.01 -20.72
N ARG A 153 3.20 9.22 -20.14
CA ARG A 153 2.46 10.41 -20.57
C ARG A 153 2.80 10.85 -21.99
N GLN A 154 4.08 10.82 -22.36
CA GLN A 154 4.53 11.17 -23.72
C GLN A 154 3.99 10.19 -24.76
N ASN A 155 3.93 8.89 -24.43
CA ASN A 155 3.43 7.85 -25.33
C ASN A 155 1.91 7.85 -25.50
N GLN A 156 1.14 8.35 -24.52
CA GLN A 156 -0.33 8.43 -24.61
C GLN A 156 -0.84 9.69 -25.34
N GLY A 157 0.04 10.68 -25.56
CA GLY A 157 -0.27 11.93 -26.25
C GLY A 157 0.20 11.97 -27.71
N GLY A 158 0.63 10.85 -28.28
CA GLY A 158 1.12 10.71 -29.66
C GLY A 158 0.17 9.95 -30.57
#